data_AF-A0A1F8NFM7-F1
#
_entry.id   AF-A0A1F8NFM7-F1
#
_cell.length_a   1.000
_cell.length_b   1.000
_cell.length_c   1.000
_cell.angle_alpha   90.00
_cell.angle_beta   90.00
_cell.angle_gamma   90.00
#
_symmetry.space_group_name_H-M   'P 1'
#
loop_
_entity.id
_entity.type
_entity.pdbx_description
1 polymer ?
#
loop_
_entity_poly.entity_id
_entity_poly.type
_entity_poly.pdbx_seq_one_letter_code
_entity_poly.pdbx_strand_id
1 'polypeptide(L)'
;MEGIRALIHREDAQGPYNFTAPVAVRNADLARAVGRAMHRPAFFRVPSLLLRAMLGEKATLVLDGQRPVPRRLLQTGFSFRFPTLEPALADLLRD
;
A
#
# COMPACT_ATOMS: atom_id res chain seq x y z
N MET A 1 -0.29 -5.75 13.06
CA MET A 1 -1.29 -5.62 14.14
C MET A 1 -1.10 -4.37 15.03
N GLU A 2 0.01 -3.63 14.93
CA GLU A 2 0.29 -2.47 15.79
C GLU A 2 -0.77 -1.36 15.73
N GLY A 3 -1.28 -1.06 14.53
CA GLY A 3 -2.33 -0.05 14.37
C GLY A 3 -3.64 -0.41 15.09
N ILE A 4 -4.03 -1.69 15.14
CA ILE A 4 -5.22 -2.13 15.88
C ILE A 4 -4.97 -2.00 17.39
N ARG A 5 -3.80 -2.43 17.87
CA ARG A 5 -3.41 -2.28 19.29
C ARG A 5 -3.43 -0.82 19.72
N ALA A 6 -3.04 0.10 18.85
CA ALA A 6 -3.07 1.54 19.13
C ALA A 6 -4.49 2.12 19.27
N LEU A 7 -5.52 1.44 18.74
CA LEU A 7 -6.91 1.91 18.78
C LEU A 7 -7.80 1.14 19.77
N ILE A 8 -7.52 -0.14 20.04
CA ILE A 8 -8.44 -1.01 20.78
C ILE A 8 -8.72 -0.57 22.23
N HIS A 9 -7.83 0.24 22.81
CA HIS A 9 -7.97 0.78 24.16
C HIS A 9 -8.41 2.26 24.19
N ARG A 10 -8.82 2.82 23.05
CA ARG A 10 -9.17 4.23 22.90
C ARG A 10 -10.69 4.40 22.79
N GLU A 11 -11.30 5.06 23.77
CA GLU A 11 -12.75 5.35 23.76
C GLU A 11 -13.14 6.38 22.68
N ASP A 12 -12.19 7.24 22.30
CA ASP A 12 -12.35 8.25 21.24
C ASP A 12 -12.15 7.68 19.82
N ALA A 13 -11.71 6.42 19.70
CA ALA A 13 -11.47 5.78 18.41
C ALA A 13 -12.77 5.24 17.78
N GLN A 14 -13.55 6.13 17.14
CA GLN A 14 -14.87 5.79 16.59
C GLN A 14 -14.96 5.95 15.07
N GLY A 15 -15.68 5.03 14.43
CA GLY A 15 -15.91 5.02 12.98
C GLY A 15 -14.72 4.46 12.18
N PRO A 16 -14.68 4.68 10.86
CA PRO A 16 -13.71 4.03 9.99
C PRO A 16 -12.31 4.64 10.09
N TYR A 17 -11.30 3.78 9.98
CA TYR A 17 -9.87 4.11 9.90
C TYR A 17 -9.24 3.43 8.70
N ASN A 18 -8.47 4.17 7.91
CA ASN A 18 -7.65 3.60 6.83
C ASN A 18 -6.34 3.08 7.42
N PHE A 19 -6.03 1.81 7.17
CA PHE A 19 -4.74 1.19 7.51
C PHE A 19 -3.83 1.12 6.29
N THR A 20 -3.49 2.30 5.77
CA THR A 20 -2.58 2.47 4.64
C THR A 20 -1.40 3.33 5.06
N ALA A 21 -0.23 3.15 4.44
CA ALA A 21 0.91 4.03 4.70
C ALA A 21 0.58 5.48 4.32
N PRO A 22 1.14 6.48 5.02
CA PRO A 22 0.82 7.89 4.79
C PRO A 22 1.26 8.40 3.41
N VAL A 23 2.31 7.81 2.84
CA VAL A 23 2.82 8.17 1.51
C VAL A 23 2.23 7.22 0.47
N ALA A 24 1.20 7.69 -0.23
CA ALA A 24 0.61 6.96 -1.34
C ALA A 24 1.53 6.98 -2.58
N VAL A 25 1.64 5.85 -3.26
CA VAL A 25 2.44 5.68 -4.49
C VAL A 25 1.56 5.22 -5.65
N ARG A 26 1.98 5.49 -6.89
CA ARG A 26 1.29 4.94 -8.07
C ARG A 26 1.73 3.49 -8.27
N ASN A 27 0.87 2.68 -8.88
CA ASN A 27 1.18 1.28 -9.18
C ASN A 27 2.48 1.11 -10.00
N ALA A 28 2.76 2.02 -10.94
CA ALA A 28 4.00 2.02 -11.71
C ALA A 28 5.26 2.28 -10.85
N ASP A 29 5.14 3.09 -9.80
CA ASP A 29 6.26 3.38 -8.89
C ASP A 29 6.49 2.20 -7.94
N LEU A 30 5.41 1.54 -7.48
CA LEU A 30 5.47 0.28 -6.74
C LEU A 30 6.18 -0.81 -7.55
N ALA A 31 5.75 -1.05 -8.79
CA ALA A 31 6.35 -2.04 -9.67
C ALA A 31 7.84 -1.78 -9.92
N ARG A 32 8.22 -0.51 -10.14
CA ARG A 32 9.64 -0.12 -10.28
C ARG A 32 10.43 -0.32 -8.99
N ALA A 33 9.87 -0.01 -7.84
CA ALA A 33 10.54 -0.19 -6.55
C ALA A 33 10.76 -1.67 -6.23
N VAL A 34 9.74 -2.52 -6.42
CA VAL A 34 9.85 -3.98 -6.28
C VAL A 34 10.90 -4.54 -7.23
N GLY A 35 10.83 -4.15 -8.51
CA GLY A 35 11.80 -4.62 -9.51
C GLY A 35 13.25 -4.25 -9.17
N ARG A 36 13.48 -3.03 -8.65
CA ARG A 36 14.81 -2.62 -8.15
C ARG A 36 15.25 -3.46 -6.95
N ALA A 37 14.38 -3.63 -5.96
CA ALA A 37 14.72 -4.35 -4.73
C ALA A 37 15.02 -5.84 -4.98
N MET A 38 14.36 -6.44 -5.96
CA MET A 38 14.60 -7.84 -6.37
C MET A 38 15.67 -8.01 -7.46
N HIS A 39 16.36 -6.95 -7.89
CA HIS A 39 17.29 -6.97 -9.02
C HIS A 39 16.67 -7.49 -10.35
N ARG A 40 15.36 -7.22 -10.56
CA ARG A 40 14.59 -7.59 -11.76
C ARG A 40 13.77 -6.40 -12.26
N PRO A 41 14.34 -5.52 -13.12
CA PRO A 41 13.69 -4.27 -13.49
C PRO A 41 12.33 -4.45 -14.18
N ALA A 42 11.34 -3.63 -13.79
CA ALA A 42 9.98 -3.67 -14.32
C ALA A 42 9.80 -2.80 -15.57
N PHE A 43 10.26 -3.28 -16.73
CA PHE A 43 10.19 -2.51 -17.99
C PHE A 43 8.85 -2.63 -18.72
N PHE A 44 8.16 -3.75 -18.60
CA PHE A 44 6.94 -4.02 -19.35
C PHE A 44 5.69 -3.49 -18.62
N ARG A 45 4.85 -2.74 -19.34
CA ARG A 45 3.52 -2.33 -18.87
C ARG A 45 2.48 -3.25 -19.49
N VAL A 46 1.69 -3.90 -18.66
CA VAL A 46 0.59 -4.77 -19.13
C VAL A 46 -0.58 -3.89 -19.58
N PRO A 47 -1.09 -4.05 -20.82
CA PRO A 47 -2.27 -3.34 -21.27
C PRO A 47 -3.50 -3.68 -20.42
N SER A 48 -4.38 -2.69 -20.21
CA SER A 48 -5.62 -2.87 -19.42
C SER A 48 -6.55 -3.91 -20.03
N LEU A 49 -6.60 -4.03 -21.36
CA LEU A 49 -7.38 -5.04 -22.07
C LEU A 49 -6.94 -6.45 -21.70
N LEU A 50 -5.62 -6.68 -21.65
CA LEU A 50 -5.06 -7.99 -21.28
C LEU A 50 -5.36 -8.31 -19.82
N LEU A 51 -5.21 -7.33 -18.91
CA LEU A 51 -5.57 -7.50 -17.51
C LEU A 51 -7.06 -7.82 -17.33
N ARG A 52 -7.96 -7.16 -18.08
CA ARG A 52 -9.40 -7.46 -18.08
C ARG A 52 -9.70 -8.85 -18.61
N ALA A 53 -9.02 -9.29 -19.67
CA ALA A 53 -9.19 -10.63 -20.20
C ALA A 53 -8.74 -11.71 -19.20
N MET A 54 -7.66 -11.46 -18.44
CA MET A 54 -7.12 -12.43 -17.48
C MET A 54 -7.85 -12.45 -16.13
N LEU A 55 -8.23 -11.28 -15.61
CA LEU A 55 -8.79 -11.13 -14.25
C LEU A 55 -10.33 -10.94 -14.25
N GLY A 56 -10.95 -10.77 -15.43
CA GLY A 56 -12.37 -10.46 -15.55
C GLY A 56 -12.74 -9.19 -14.78
N GLU A 57 -13.84 -9.24 -14.04
CA GLU A 57 -14.34 -8.13 -13.22
C GLU A 57 -13.35 -7.67 -12.14
N LYS A 58 -12.50 -8.59 -11.65
CA LYS A 58 -11.49 -8.28 -10.62
C LYS A 58 -10.36 -7.41 -11.13
N ALA A 59 -10.24 -7.21 -12.45
CA ALA A 59 -9.27 -6.30 -13.04
C ALA A 59 -9.42 -4.87 -12.50
N THR A 60 -10.63 -4.47 -12.10
CA THR A 60 -10.92 -3.18 -11.45
C THR A 60 -10.07 -2.95 -10.20
N LEU A 61 -9.81 -3.98 -9.37
CA LEU A 61 -8.96 -3.86 -8.18
C LEU A 61 -7.51 -3.49 -8.50
N VAL A 62 -7.02 -3.86 -9.68
CA VAL A 62 -5.65 -3.59 -10.14
C VAL A 62 -5.58 -2.33 -11.00
N LEU A 63 -6.60 -2.10 -11.82
CA LEU A 63 -6.67 -0.98 -12.76
C LEU A 63 -7.11 0.31 -12.09
N ASP A 64 -7.96 0.23 -11.07
CA ASP A 64 -8.47 1.40 -10.37
C ASP A 64 -7.52 1.77 -9.24
N GLY A 65 -7.02 3.00 -9.29
CA GLY A 65 -6.19 3.55 -8.23
C GLY A 65 -7.06 4.15 -7.13
N GLN A 66 -6.77 3.78 -5.88
CA GLN A 66 -7.29 4.47 -4.71
C GLN A 66 -6.15 5.23 -4.02
N ARG A 67 -6.44 6.41 -3.46
CA ARG A 67 -5.49 7.17 -2.63
C ARG A 67 -6.03 7.32 -1.19
N PRO A 68 -6.22 6.22 -0.45
CA PRO A 68 -6.71 6.29 0.92
C PRO A 68 -5.61 6.82 1.84
N VAL A 69 -5.78 8.03 2.35
CA VAL A 69 -4.84 8.63 3.31
C VAL A 69 -5.30 8.28 4.73
N PRO A 70 -4.41 7.80 5.62
CA PRO A 70 -4.73 7.38 6.99
C PRO A 70 -4.91 8.56 7.96
N ARG A 71 -5.66 9.61 7.59
CA ARG A 71 -5.74 10.87 8.35
C ARG A 71 -6.13 10.66 9.82
N ARG A 72 -7.19 9.91 10.09
CA ARG A 72 -7.68 9.68 11.46
C ARG A 72 -6.69 8.87 12.29
N LEU A 73 -5.99 7.91 11.68
CA LEU A 73 -4.96 7.12 12.36
C LEU A 73 -3.73 7.99 12.68
N LEU A 74 -3.32 8.88 11.77
CA LEU A 74 -2.25 9.84 12.06
C LEU A 74 -2.62 10.80 13.19
N GLN A 75 -3.88 11.24 13.25
CA GLN A 75 -4.39 12.11 14.32
C GLN A 75 -4.38 11.45 15.71
N THR A 76 -4.35 10.12 15.80
CA THR A 76 -4.22 9.44 17.10
C THR A 76 -2.78 9.46 17.64
N GLY A 77 -1.82 9.98 16.87
CA GLY A 77 -0.39 9.93 17.19
C GLY A 77 0.28 8.63 16.74
N PHE A 78 -0.43 7.76 16.00
CA PHE A 78 0.14 6.52 15.51
C PHE A 78 1.33 6.76 14.56
N SER A 79 2.47 6.14 14.86
CA SER A 79 3.67 6.21 14.04
C SER A 79 3.84 4.94 13.23
N PHE A 80 3.99 5.09 11.91
CA PHE A 80 4.18 3.96 11.00
C PHE A 80 5.64 3.50 11.03
N ARG A 81 5.89 2.21 11.26
CA ARG A 81 7.23 1.60 11.12
C ARG A 81 7.80 1.81 9.71
N PHE A 82 6.94 1.73 8.70
CA PHE A 82 7.30 1.94 7.29
C PHE A 82 6.39 2.99 6.66
N PRO A 83 6.73 4.29 6.74
CA PRO A 83 5.91 5.35 6.15
C PRO A 83 6.07 5.44 4.62
N THR A 84 7.17 4.91 4.08
CA THR A 84 7.53 4.89 2.66
C THR A 84 7.85 3.48 2.20
N LEU A 85 7.88 3.29 0.88
CA LEU A 85 7.96 1.98 0.25
C LEU A 85 9.35 1.35 0.32
N GLU A 86 10.40 2.15 0.14
CA GLU A 86 11.80 1.69 0.11
C GLU A 86 12.22 0.93 1.37
N PRO A 87 12.05 1.47 2.60
CA PRO A 87 12.42 0.74 3.81
C PRO A 87 11.52 -0.49 4.04
N ALA A 88 10.25 -0.46 3.60
CA ALA A 88 9.36 -1.62 3.68
C ALA A 88 9.86 -2.78 2.81
N LEU A 89 10.25 -2.49 1.56
CA LEU A 89 10.79 -3.50 0.64
C LEU A 89 12.15 -4.02 1.11
N ALA A 90 13.01 -3.15 1.64
CA ALA A 90 14.30 -3.54 2.17
C ALA A 90 14.22 -4.37 3.46
N ASP A 91 13.13 -4.26 4.22
CA ASP A 91 12.85 -5.13 5.37
C ASP A 91 12.24 -6.47 4.90
N LEU A 92 11.27 -6.42 3.99
CA LEU A 92 10.57 -7.60 3.46
C LEU A 92 11.47 -8.57 2.67
N LEU A 93 12.50 -8.04 2.00
CA LEU A 93 13.43 -8.80 1.15
C LEU A 93 14.78 -9.08 1.82
N ARG A 94 14.92 -8.81 3.12
CA ARG A 94 16.02 -9.38 3.90
C ARG A 94 15.68 -10.86 4.14
N ASP A 95 16.61 -11.73 3.76
CA ASP A 95 16.52 -13.20 3.92
C ASP A 95 16.13 -13.62 5.35
#